data_AF-X6M4E2-F1
#
_entry.id   AF-X6M4E2-F1
#
_cell.length_a   1.000
_cell.length_b   1.000
_cell.length_c   1.000
_cell.angle_alpha   90.00
_cell.angle_beta   90.00
_cell.angle_gamma   90.00
#
_symmetry.space_group_name_H-M   'P 1'
#
loop_
_entity.id
_entity.type
_entity.pdbx_description
1 polymer ?
#
loop_
_entity_poly.entity_id
_entity_poly.type
_entity_poly.pdbx_seq_one_letter_code
_entity_poly.pdbx_strand_id
1 'polypeptide(L)'
;KVIVNESRFENNYNPHWSGGTLRVENIAKSVLIRKTHFVNGSAYIGGAILCSRVPVVELKDCIVEGNVAMAHGGAIYLDYAPVSSIDMTAVRTTFSNCSFRRNQASAKGGAIYTNFGVIQLHQSRFFNNYADFGVSFCCYCGVLSLNDQSSLEMTDCTLIGNRGLYGGVVYEFGGDNALKSINHSLFFQNVATIQGGALYLNSDNWLIHNSTFLNHTAHDSGGHFSRHNSYIQHILYISMYTHVHAFEQKKKNIQT
;
A
#
# COMPACT_ATOMS: atom_id res chain seq x y z
N LYS A 1 18.34 -19.35 2.22
CA LYS A 1 16.85 -19.46 2.23
C LYS A 1 16.43 -19.37 3.69
N VAL A 2 15.41 -18.59 4.00
CA VAL A 2 14.84 -18.48 5.35
C VAL A 2 13.41 -18.99 5.29
N ILE A 3 12.99 -19.75 6.31
CA ILE A 3 11.63 -20.27 6.42
C ILE A 3 11.13 -19.98 7.83
N VAL A 4 9.96 -19.35 7.92
CA VAL A 4 9.20 -19.15 9.15
C VAL A 4 7.81 -19.75 8.93
N ASN A 5 7.36 -20.58 9.86
CA ASN A 5 6.08 -21.26 9.71
C ASN A 5 5.38 -21.34 11.06
N GLU A 6 4.06 -21.16 11.07
CA GLU A 6 3.19 -21.44 12.22
C GLU A 6 3.70 -20.80 13.52
N SER A 7 4.09 -19.53 13.42
CA SER A 7 4.76 -18.80 14.50
C SER A 7 3.98 -17.54 14.90
N ARG A 8 4.25 -17.04 16.11
CA ARG A 8 3.72 -15.77 16.61
C ARG A 8 4.87 -14.96 17.20
N PHE A 9 5.00 -13.71 16.76
CA PHE A 9 5.98 -12.77 17.27
C PHE A 9 5.27 -11.53 17.78
N GLU A 10 5.53 -11.14 19.02
CA GLU A 10 4.79 -10.04 19.67
C GLU A 10 5.70 -9.10 20.44
N ASN A 11 5.37 -7.81 20.39
CA ASN A 11 5.97 -6.76 21.22
C ASN A 11 7.49 -6.65 21.08
N ASN A 12 8.02 -6.93 19.88
CA ASN A 12 9.45 -6.78 19.60
C ASN A 12 9.77 -5.32 19.24
N TYR A 13 10.80 -4.77 19.85
CA TYR A 13 11.18 -3.36 19.67
C TYR A 13 12.66 -3.23 19.28
N ASN A 14 12.92 -2.45 18.23
CA ASN A 14 14.28 -2.07 17.84
C ASN A 14 14.38 -0.53 17.71
N PRO A 15 14.90 0.18 18.74
CA PRO A 15 14.95 1.64 18.75
C PRO A 15 15.92 2.23 17.72
N HIS A 16 16.93 1.47 17.31
CA HIS A 16 18.08 2.06 16.62
C HIS A 16 17.99 1.95 15.10
N TRP A 17 17.50 0.84 14.52
CA TRP A 17 17.57 0.66 13.07
C TRP A 17 16.31 0.11 12.39
N SER A 18 16.05 -1.20 12.43
CA SER A 18 15.15 -1.79 11.42
C SER A 18 14.65 -3.18 11.76
N GLY A 19 13.46 -3.54 11.25
CA GLY A 19 12.89 -4.87 11.35
C GLY A 19 12.53 -5.21 12.79
N GLY A 20 11.47 -4.57 13.32
CA GLY A 20 11.16 -4.61 14.75
C GLY A 20 11.04 -6.03 15.30
N THR A 21 10.58 -6.97 14.47
CA THR A 21 10.63 -8.41 14.76
C THR A 21 11.67 -9.16 13.92
N LEU A 22 11.66 -8.98 12.61
CA LEU A 22 12.45 -9.79 11.68
C LEU A 22 13.21 -8.88 10.71
N ARG A 23 14.54 -8.98 10.73
CA ARG A 23 15.42 -8.34 9.75
C ARG A 23 16.09 -9.41 8.90
N VAL A 24 15.90 -9.34 7.59
CA VAL A 24 16.52 -10.25 6.63
C VAL A 24 17.22 -9.46 5.54
N GLU A 25 18.52 -9.72 5.36
CA GLU A 25 19.34 -8.99 4.41
C GLU A 25 20.26 -9.94 3.63
N ASN A 26 20.46 -9.65 2.34
CA ASN A 26 21.44 -10.34 1.49
C ASN A 26 21.23 -11.86 1.41
N ILE A 27 19.97 -12.31 1.32
CA ILE A 27 19.67 -13.73 1.13
C ILE A 27 19.68 -14.07 -0.35
N ALA A 28 20.58 -14.96 -0.77
CA ALA A 28 20.75 -15.34 -2.17
C ALA A 28 19.57 -16.10 -2.82
N LYS A 29 18.62 -16.61 -2.02
CA LYS A 29 17.53 -17.48 -2.53
C LYS A 29 16.14 -16.93 -2.24
N SER A 30 15.64 -17.13 -1.02
CA SER A 30 14.27 -16.71 -0.69
C SER A 30 14.00 -16.65 0.80
N VAL A 31 12.96 -15.92 1.15
CA VAL A 31 12.32 -15.86 2.47
C VAL A 31 10.88 -16.34 2.31
N LEU A 32 10.51 -17.40 3.02
CA LEU A 32 9.15 -17.95 3.00
C LEU A 32 8.56 -17.87 4.41
N ILE A 33 7.46 -17.16 4.57
CA ILE A 33 6.80 -16.97 5.86
C ILE A 33 5.35 -17.43 5.70
N ARG A 34 4.93 -18.41 6.50
CA ARG A 34 3.61 -19.02 6.37
C ARG A 34 2.89 -19.11 7.71
N LYS A 35 1.57 -18.88 7.70
CA LYS A 35 0.71 -19.04 8.89
C LYS A 35 1.28 -18.37 10.14
N THR A 36 1.85 -17.18 9.97
CA THR A 36 2.60 -16.49 11.01
C THR A 36 1.92 -15.17 11.37
N HIS A 37 1.92 -14.83 12.67
CA HIS A 37 1.37 -13.58 13.18
C HIS A 37 2.48 -12.68 13.74
N PHE A 38 2.59 -11.46 13.21
CA PHE A 38 3.47 -10.41 13.71
C PHE A 38 2.64 -9.31 14.37
N VAL A 39 2.86 -9.07 15.66
CA VAL A 39 2.02 -8.22 16.50
C VAL A 39 2.84 -7.17 17.23
N ASN A 40 2.43 -5.90 17.15
CA ASN A 40 3.00 -4.82 17.95
C ASN A 40 4.53 -4.71 17.86
N GLY A 41 5.10 -5.06 16.72
CA GLY A 41 6.49 -4.82 16.41
C GLY A 41 6.74 -3.33 16.19
N SER A 42 7.85 -2.80 16.69
CA SER A 42 8.22 -1.41 16.46
C SER A 42 9.70 -1.24 16.11
N ALA A 43 9.97 -0.44 15.08
CA ALA A 43 11.31 -0.10 14.64
C ALA A 43 11.35 1.27 13.96
N TYR A 44 12.54 1.73 13.57
CA TYR A 44 12.67 2.93 12.75
C TYR A 44 12.16 2.69 11.31
N ILE A 45 12.52 1.57 10.67
CA ILE A 45 11.91 1.10 9.41
C ILE A 45 11.51 -0.38 9.50
N GLY A 46 10.41 -0.78 8.85
CA GLY A 46 9.92 -2.15 8.89
C GLY A 46 9.46 -2.55 10.28
N GLY A 47 8.31 -2.03 10.74
CA GLY A 47 7.86 -2.21 12.13
C GLY A 47 7.76 -3.67 12.56
N ALA A 48 7.30 -4.55 11.67
CA ALA A 48 7.44 -6.01 11.85
C ALA A 48 8.68 -6.53 11.13
N ILE A 49 8.76 -6.32 9.82
CA ILE A 49 9.70 -7.02 8.94
C ILE A 49 10.47 -6.00 8.10
N LEU A 50 11.79 -6.15 8.06
CA LEU A 50 12.62 -5.59 7.00
C LEU A 50 13.16 -6.73 6.14
N CYS A 51 13.00 -6.63 4.83
CA CYS A 51 13.70 -7.46 3.86
C CYS A 51 14.45 -6.58 2.88
N SER A 52 15.77 -6.75 2.81
CA SER A 52 16.62 -6.06 1.83
C SER A 52 17.45 -7.04 1.02
N ARG A 53 17.54 -6.82 -0.29
CA ARG A 53 18.36 -7.65 -1.23
C ARG A 53 18.04 -9.15 -1.10
N VAL A 54 16.75 -9.47 -1.09
CA VAL A 54 16.22 -10.83 -1.13
C VAL A 54 15.44 -10.98 -2.42
N PRO A 55 15.81 -11.86 -3.37
CA PRO A 55 15.14 -11.89 -4.66
C PRO A 55 13.70 -12.39 -4.56
N VAL A 56 13.41 -13.37 -3.69
CA VAL A 56 12.04 -13.90 -3.54
C VAL A 56 11.60 -13.84 -2.08
N VAL A 57 10.52 -13.10 -1.82
CA VAL A 57 9.84 -13.07 -0.52
C VAL A 57 8.40 -13.57 -0.71
N GLU A 58 7.98 -14.54 0.09
CA GLU A 58 6.60 -15.05 0.09
C GLU A 58 6.05 -14.98 1.51
N LEU A 59 4.94 -14.27 1.69
CA LEU A 59 4.11 -14.34 2.88
C LEU A 59 2.78 -15.00 2.50
N LYS A 60 2.41 -16.08 3.20
CA LYS A 60 1.17 -16.79 2.95
C LYS A 60 0.40 -17.04 4.24
N ASP A 61 -0.90 -16.79 4.25
CA ASP A 61 -1.77 -17.03 5.40
C ASP A 61 -1.28 -16.28 6.67
N CYS A 62 -0.67 -15.11 6.51
CA CYS A 62 -0.07 -14.35 7.61
C CYS A 62 -0.96 -13.21 8.10
N ILE A 63 -0.79 -12.86 9.38
CA ILE A 63 -1.41 -11.66 9.96
C ILE A 63 -0.30 -10.73 10.43
N VAL A 64 -0.38 -9.45 10.07
CA VAL A 64 0.57 -8.42 10.47
C VAL A 64 -0.24 -7.27 11.07
N GLU A 65 -0.19 -7.13 12.39
CA GLU A 65 -1.10 -6.29 13.15
C GLU A 65 -0.39 -5.35 14.14
N GLY A 66 -0.81 -4.09 14.17
CA GLY A 66 -0.41 -3.14 15.22
C GLY A 66 1.07 -2.75 15.17
N ASN A 67 1.76 -2.99 14.05
CA ASN A 67 3.20 -2.70 13.95
C ASN A 67 3.44 -1.23 13.59
N VAL A 68 4.50 -0.65 14.13
CA VAL A 68 4.80 0.78 14.02
C VAL A 68 6.22 1.01 13.51
N ALA A 69 6.36 1.76 12.42
CA ALA A 69 7.63 2.28 11.93
C ALA A 69 7.72 3.80 12.13
N MET A 70 8.84 4.28 12.67
CA MET A 70 9.07 5.73 12.81
C MET A 70 9.36 6.44 11.48
N ALA A 71 9.67 5.68 10.42
CA ALA A 71 9.86 6.21 9.06
C ALA A 71 9.01 5.44 8.04
N HIS A 72 9.48 4.29 7.55
CA HIS A 72 8.88 3.60 6.40
C HIS A 72 8.48 2.16 6.71
N GLY A 73 7.40 1.68 6.09
CA GLY A 73 6.98 0.28 6.17
C GLY A 73 6.48 -0.07 7.56
N GLY A 74 5.32 0.45 7.96
CA GLY A 74 4.78 0.28 9.31
C GLY A 74 4.64 -1.19 9.70
N ALA A 75 4.24 -2.03 8.75
CA ALA A 75 4.40 -3.47 8.86
C ALA A 75 5.72 -3.94 8.24
N ILE A 76 5.89 -3.70 6.94
CA ILE A 76 6.95 -4.31 6.14
C ILE A 76 7.68 -3.26 5.33
N TYR A 77 9.00 -3.29 5.42
CA TYR A 77 9.90 -2.52 4.57
C TYR A 77 10.62 -3.47 3.62
N LEU A 78 10.48 -3.24 2.32
CA LEU A 78 11.13 -3.97 1.24
C LEU A 78 12.07 -3.05 0.47
N ASP A 79 13.30 -3.48 0.27
CA ASP A 79 14.30 -2.71 -0.48
C ASP A 79 15.18 -3.63 -1.34
N TYR A 80 15.10 -3.45 -2.64
CA TYR A 80 15.84 -4.26 -3.60
C TYR A 80 16.96 -3.45 -4.24
N ALA A 81 17.95 -4.13 -4.79
CA ALA A 81 18.98 -3.43 -5.54
C ALA A 81 18.38 -2.83 -6.84
N PRO A 82 18.88 -1.68 -7.32
CA PRO A 82 18.42 -1.07 -8.56
C PRO A 82 18.53 -2.03 -9.76
N VAL A 83 17.60 -1.88 -10.71
CA VAL A 83 17.36 -2.78 -11.84
C VAL A 83 18.56 -2.90 -12.79
N SER A 84 19.50 -1.95 -12.74
CA SER A 84 20.77 -2.01 -13.49
C SER A 84 21.78 -3.04 -12.96
N SER A 85 21.52 -3.65 -11.79
CA SER A 85 22.48 -4.51 -11.08
C SER A 85 22.04 -5.98 -10.91
N ILE A 86 20.78 -6.32 -11.21
CA ILE A 86 20.21 -7.66 -11.03
C ILE A 86 19.20 -7.95 -12.15
N ASP A 87 19.19 -9.19 -12.66
CA ASP A 87 18.10 -9.70 -13.51
C ASP A 87 16.80 -9.78 -12.68
N MET A 88 15.95 -8.75 -12.85
CA MET A 88 14.72 -8.55 -12.08
C MET A 88 13.59 -9.51 -12.46
N THR A 89 13.74 -10.34 -13.50
CA THR A 89 12.71 -11.32 -13.86
C THR A 89 12.42 -12.31 -12.72
N ALA A 90 13.36 -12.46 -11.78
CA ALA A 90 13.19 -13.30 -10.59
C ALA A 90 12.85 -12.54 -9.30
N VAL A 91 12.87 -11.19 -9.31
CA VAL A 91 12.69 -10.40 -8.08
C VAL A 91 11.20 -10.14 -7.83
N ARG A 92 10.64 -10.80 -6.83
CA ARG A 92 9.22 -10.68 -6.47
C ARG A 92 8.97 -10.83 -4.99
N THR A 93 7.95 -10.10 -4.53
CA THR A 93 7.30 -10.36 -3.24
C THR A 93 5.85 -10.69 -3.42
N THR A 94 5.47 -11.86 -2.95
CA THR A 94 4.09 -12.34 -3.01
C THR A 94 3.49 -12.36 -1.62
N PHE A 95 2.32 -11.72 -1.46
CA PHE A 95 1.48 -11.87 -0.29
C PHE A 95 0.16 -12.55 -0.72
N SER A 96 -0.08 -13.74 -0.17
CA SER A 96 -1.26 -14.54 -0.48
C SER A 96 -2.07 -14.78 0.78
N ASN A 97 -3.36 -14.44 0.76
CA ASN A 97 -4.26 -14.61 1.90
C ASN A 97 -3.71 -13.99 3.21
N CYS A 98 -3.12 -12.81 3.11
CA CYS A 98 -2.52 -12.10 4.24
C CYS A 98 -3.44 -10.99 4.75
N SER A 99 -3.31 -10.63 6.03
CA SER A 99 -4.06 -9.52 6.63
C SER A 99 -3.14 -8.51 7.31
N PHE A 100 -3.15 -7.28 6.81
CA PHE A 100 -2.45 -6.12 7.37
C PHE A 100 -3.45 -5.24 8.10
N ARG A 101 -3.30 -5.11 9.43
CA ARG A 101 -4.27 -4.39 10.26
C ARG A 101 -3.59 -3.39 11.19
N ARG A 102 -4.09 -2.15 11.22
CA ARG A 102 -3.64 -1.16 12.22
C ARG A 102 -2.12 -0.97 12.25
N ASN A 103 -1.44 -1.17 11.13
CA ASN A 103 -0.02 -0.87 11.02
C ASN A 103 0.16 0.61 10.70
N GLN A 104 1.22 1.20 11.23
CA GLN A 104 1.47 2.63 11.16
C GLN A 104 2.89 2.95 10.72
N ALA A 105 3.05 3.89 9.80
CA ALA A 105 4.33 4.51 9.49
C ALA A 105 4.23 6.02 9.60
N SER A 106 5.26 6.68 10.16
CA SER A 106 5.30 8.14 10.22
C SER A 106 5.68 8.81 8.90
N ALA A 107 6.00 8.03 7.86
CA ALA A 107 6.24 8.50 6.51
C ALA A 107 5.55 7.59 5.47
N LYS A 108 6.31 6.88 4.64
CA LYS A 108 5.78 6.07 3.52
C LYS A 108 5.45 4.63 3.91
N GLY A 109 4.37 4.09 3.37
CA GLY A 109 4.01 2.68 3.51
C GLY A 109 3.51 2.34 4.90
N GLY A 110 2.34 2.86 5.27
CA GLY A 110 1.70 2.61 6.56
C GLY A 110 1.58 1.13 6.91
N ALA A 111 1.35 0.29 5.91
CA ALA A 111 1.58 -1.15 6.00
C ALA A 111 2.88 -1.53 5.28
N ILE A 112 2.92 -1.35 3.97
CA ILE A 112 4.01 -1.84 3.14
C ILE A 112 4.67 -0.67 2.44
N TYR A 113 5.98 -0.58 2.60
CA TYR A 113 6.84 0.23 1.77
C TYR A 113 7.68 -0.70 0.91
N THR A 114 7.78 -0.39 -0.38
CA THR A 114 8.72 -1.06 -1.28
C THR A 114 9.54 -0.04 -2.05
N ASN A 115 10.82 -0.35 -2.23
CA ASN A 115 11.70 0.35 -3.15
C ASN A 115 12.31 -0.63 -4.12
N PHE A 116 12.08 -0.42 -5.42
CA PHE A 116 12.37 -1.38 -6.48
C PHE A 116 11.56 -2.70 -6.30
N GLY A 117 11.39 -3.49 -7.37
CA GLY A 117 10.80 -4.84 -7.30
C GLY A 117 9.29 -4.95 -7.54
N VAL A 118 8.84 -6.19 -7.75
CA VAL A 118 7.46 -6.52 -8.10
C VAL A 118 6.71 -7.01 -6.87
N ILE A 119 5.62 -6.33 -6.52
CA ILE A 119 4.72 -6.73 -5.44
C ILE A 119 3.49 -7.41 -6.05
N GLN A 120 3.19 -8.61 -5.56
CA GLN A 120 2.02 -9.40 -5.92
C GLN A 120 1.14 -9.56 -4.68
N LEU A 121 -0.07 -9.03 -4.71
CA LEU A 121 -1.07 -9.11 -3.65
C LEU A 121 -2.25 -9.93 -4.14
N HIS A 122 -2.48 -11.08 -3.50
CA HIS A 122 -3.60 -11.96 -3.83
C HIS A 122 -4.42 -12.26 -2.59
N GLN A 123 -5.75 -12.09 -2.70
CA GLN A 123 -6.70 -12.50 -1.66
C GLN A 123 -6.40 -11.89 -0.28
N SER A 124 -5.78 -10.70 -0.27
CA SER A 124 -5.23 -10.10 0.94
C SER A 124 -6.06 -8.90 1.40
N ARG A 125 -5.95 -8.55 2.69
CA ARG A 125 -6.76 -7.52 3.33
C ARG A 125 -5.92 -6.46 4.00
N PHE A 126 -6.26 -5.20 3.76
CA PHE A 126 -5.69 -4.03 4.43
C PHE A 126 -6.79 -3.32 5.21
N PHE A 127 -6.67 -3.27 6.54
CA PHE A 127 -7.70 -2.70 7.41
C PHE A 127 -7.10 -1.67 8.38
N ASN A 128 -7.59 -0.44 8.31
CA ASN A 128 -7.21 0.65 9.23
C ASN A 128 -5.70 0.82 9.38
N ASN A 129 -4.93 0.62 8.30
CA ASN A 129 -3.51 0.96 8.32
C ASN A 129 -3.36 2.47 8.06
N TYR A 130 -2.24 3.02 8.52
CA TYR A 130 -2.06 4.46 8.61
C TYR A 130 -0.67 4.88 8.15
N ALA A 131 -0.60 5.74 7.15
CA ALA A 131 0.61 6.46 6.76
C ALA A 131 0.36 7.94 7.05
N ASP A 132 1.00 8.47 8.09
CA ASP A 132 0.77 9.85 8.51
C ASP A 132 2.03 10.52 8.98
N PHE A 133 2.15 11.78 8.61
CA PHE A 133 3.34 12.54 8.82
C PHE A 133 3.18 13.43 10.04
N GLY A 134 3.87 13.07 11.13
CA GLY A 134 3.76 13.79 12.40
C GLY A 134 4.26 15.24 12.39
N VAL A 135 5.22 15.63 11.52
CA VAL A 135 5.86 16.98 11.61
C VAL A 135 6.64 17.53 10.36
N SER A 136 6.65 16.92 9.17
CA SER A 136 7.44 17.41 8.02
C SER A 136 6.71 17.29 6.68
N PHE A 137 6.66 18.41 5.95
CA PHE A 137 5.85 18.65 4.75
C PHE A 137 6.36 17.96 3.47
N CYS A 138 7.32 17.04 3.56
CA CYS A 138 8.10 16.57 2.40
C CYS A 138 7.83 15.13 1.96
N CYS A 139 6.86 14.42 2.53
CA CYS A 139 6.65 13.01 2.21
C CYS A 139 5.25 12.73 1.75
N TYR A 140 5.13 12.56 0.44
CA TYR A 140 3.99 11.93 -0.20
C TYR A 140 3.90 10.45 0.22
N CYS A 141 2.74 10.00 0.71
CA CYS A 141 2.59 8.63 1.18
C CYS A 141 1.19 8.03 1.01
N GLY A 142 1.17 6.71 1.02
CA GLY A 142 -0.01 5.85 1.15
C GLY A 142 0.32 4.62 2.01
N VAL A 143 -0.70 3.86 2.39
CA VAL A 143 -0.55 2.62 3.17
C VAL A 143 0.30 1.56 2.46
N LEU A 144 0.14 1.44 1.14
CA LEU A 144 1.01 0.74 0.23
C LEU A 144 1.74 1.79 -0.61
N SER A 145 3.02 1.99 -0.34
CA SER A 145 3.85 2.95 -1.07
C SER A 145 4.80 2.22 -2.01
N LEU A 146 4.66 2.49 -3.31
CA LEU A 146 5.50 1.98 -4.39
C LEU A 146 6.45 3.10 -4.81
N ASN A 147 7.75 2.92 -4.59
CA ASN A 147 8.77 3.89 -4.96
C ASN A 147 9.71 3.34 -6.04
N ASP A 148 10.33 4.25 -6.81
CA ASP A 148 11.30 3.93 -7.86
C ASP A 148 10.75 2.88 -8.85
N GLN A 149 11.56 1.96 -9.36
CA GLN A 149 11.11 0.96 -10.36
C GLN A 149 10.34 -0.20 -9.72
N SER A 150 9.30 0.13 -8.94
CA SER A 150 8.40 -0.83 -8.31
C SER A 150 7.14 -1.03 -9.14
N SER A 151 6.70 -2.29 -9.24
CA SER A 151 5.42 -2.66 -9.85
C SER A 151 4.48 -3.32 -8.85
N LEU A 152 3.18 -3.28 -9.15
CA LEU A 152 2.12 -3.87 -8.36
C LEU A 152 1.17 -4.69 -9.25
N GLU A 153 0.90 -5.91 -8.81
CA GLU A 153 -0.21 -6.73 -9.27
C GLU A 153 -1.10 -7.04 -8.08
N MET A 154 -2.33 -6.54 -8.07
CA MET A 154 -3.30 -6.74 -7.00
C MET A 154 -4.55 -7.44 -7.51
N THR A 155 -4.88 -8.59 -6.93
CA THR A 155 -6.09 -9.35 -7.27
C THR A 155 -6.86 -9.78 -6.02
N ASP A 156 -8.19 -9.73 -6.09
CA ASP A 156 -9.08 -10.26 -5.04
C ASP A 156 -8.83 -9.67 -3.65
N CYS A 157 -8.37 -8.42 -3.59
CA CYS A 157 -7.99 -7.78 -2.34
C CYS A 157 -9.12 -6.91 -1.78
N THR A 158 -9.10 -6.71 -0.46
CA THR A 158 -10.07 -5.84 0.24
C THR A 158 -9.34 -4.83 1.11
N LEU A 159 -9.57 -3.54 0.85
CA LEU A 159 -8.83 -2.43 1.45
C LEU A 159 -9.83 -1.45 2.06
N ILE A 160 -9.94 -1.48 3.40
CA ILE A 160 -10.98 -0.79 4.16
C ILE A 160 -10.37 0.16 5.19
N GLY A 161 -10.89 1.39 5.24
CA GLY A 161 -10.59 2.33 6.33
C GLY A 161 -9.12 2.73 6.44
N ASN A 162 -8.34 2.53 5.38
CA ASN A 162 -6.92 2.88 5.35
C ASN A 162 -6.77 4.38 5.12
N ARG A 163 -5.77 4.98 5.75
CA ARG A 163 -5.52 6.41 5.64
C ARG A 163 -4.08 6.72 5.27
N GLY A 164 -3.93 7.57 4.26
CA GLY A 164 -2.66 8.07 3.74
C GLY A 164 -2.71 9.57 3.48
N LEU A 165 -1.61 10.14 3.00
CA LEU A 165 -1.53 11.57 2.70
C LEU A 165 -1.99 11.85 1.26
N TYR A 166 -1.42 11.18 0.26
CA TYR A 166 -1.73 11.42 -1.16
C TYR A 166 -2.54 10.31 -1.81
N GLY A 167 -2.53 9.09 -1.26
CA GLY A 167 -3.47 8.04 -1.61
C GLY A 167 -3.84 7.28 -0.36
N GLY A 168 -5.14 7.14 -0.07
CA GLY A 168 -5.58 6.55 1.19
C GLY A 168 -5.10 5.11 1.35
N VAL A 169 -4.90 4.43 0.23
CA VAL A 169 -4.29 3.10 0.17
C VAL A 169 -2.99 3.14 -0.61
N VAL A 170 -3.04 3.36 -1.93
CA VAL A 170 -1.89 3.21 -2.80
C VAL A 170 -1.33 4.58 -3.12
N TYR A 171 -0.03 4.71 -2.93
CA TYR A 171 0.75 5.83 -3.42
C TYR A 171 1.88 5.27 -4.30
N GLU A 172 1.92 5.66 -5.56
CA GLU A 172 2.99 5.30 -6.49
C GLU A 172 3.75 6.55 -6.92
N PHE A 173 5.08 6.49 -6.82
CA PHE A 173 5.98 7.54 -7.24
C PHE A 173 7.34 7.01 -7.68
N GLY A 174 7.75 7.40 -8.88
CA GLY A 174 8.86 6.78 -9.57
C GLY A 174 8.30 5.86 -10.63
N GLY A 175 8.04 6.40 -11.81
CA GLY A 175 7.50 5.61 -12.91
C GLY A 175 8.62 4.84 -13.58
N ASP A 176 8.64 3.52 -13.43
CA ASP A 176 9.04 2.70 -14.57
C ASP A 176 7.87 2.59 -15.57
N ASN A 177 8.18 2.21 -16.79
CA ASN A 177 7.18 1.89 -17.80
C ASN A 177 6.54 0.51 -17.57
N ALA A 178 6.74 -0.15 -16.42
CA ALA A 178 6.16 -1.47 -16.18
C ALA A 178 4.66 -1.35 -15.93
N LEU A 179 3.91 -2.29 -16.50
CA LEU A 179 2.47 -2.38 -16.31
C LEU A 179 2.17 -2.75 -14.86
N LYS A 180 1.28 -1.97 -14.25
CA LYS A 180 0.76 -2.17 -12.89
C LYS A 180 -0.73 -2.47 -12.99
N SER A 181 -1.27 -3.32 -12.12
CA SER A 181 -2.67 -3.75 -12.23
C SER A 181 -3.40 -3.90 -10.90
N ILE A 182 -4.70 -3.61 -10.94
CA ILE A 182 -5.66 -3.85 -9.85
C ILE A 182 -6.90 -4.50 -10.46
N ASN A 183 -7.22 -5.70 -10.00
CA ASN A 183 -8.32 -6.52 -10.51
C ASN A 183 -9.15 -7.11 -9.36
N HIS A 184 -10.46 -7.25 -9.54
CA HIS A 184 -11.38 -7.91 -8.61
C HIS A 184 -11.23 -7.46 -7.15
N SER A 185 -10.94 -6.17 -6.93
CA SER A 185 -10.60 -5.67 -5.60
C SER A 185 -11.61 -4.65 -5.10
N LEU A 186 -11.81 -4.62 -3.78
CA LEU A 186 -12.69 -3.69 -3.09
C LEU A 186 -11.89 -2.65 -2.32
N PHE A 187 -12.16 -1.39 -2.57
CA PHE A 187 -11.70 -0.25 -1.80
C PHE A 187 -12.92 0.39 -1.15
N PHE A 188 -12.93 0.51 0.17
CA PHE A 188 -14.05 1.10 0.91
C PHE A 188 -13.57 2.01 2.04
N GLN A 189 -14.13 3.23 2.14
CA GLN A 189 -13.85 4.15 3.26
C GLN A 189 -12.37 4.49 3.48
N ASN A 190 -11.55 4.39 2.43
CA ASN A 190 -10.17 4.86 2.49
C ASN A 190 -10.10 6.39 2.38
N VAL A 191 -9.19 7.00 3.13
CA VAL A 191 -9.07 8.45 3.29
C VAL A 191 -7.68 8.90 2.87
N ALA A 192 -7.61 9.88 1.98
CA ALA A 192 -6.41 10.61 1.72
C ALA A 192 -6.52 12.04 2.27
N THR A 193 -5.50 12.47 3.00
CA THR A 193 -5.53 13.76 3.68
C THR A 193 -5.28 14.94 2.73
N ILE A 194 -4.66 14.71 1.57
CA ILE A 194 -4.38 15.74 0.56
C ILE A 194 -5.13 15.44 -0.75
N GLN A 195 -4.78 14.36 -1.46
CA GLN A 195 -5.31 14.07 -2.81
C GLN A 195 -5.63 12.59 -2.98
N GLY A 196 -6.28 12.16 -4.06
CA GLY A 196 -6.24 10.75 -4.48
C GLY A 196 -6.98 9.75 -3.59
N GLY A 197 -8.09 10.16 -2.95
CA GLY A 197 -9.01 9.33 -2.14
C GLY A 197 -8.50 7.96 -1.70
N ALA A 198 -8.58 6.95 -2.58
CA ALA A 198 -7.96 5.63 -2.36
C ALA A 198 -6.58 5.45 -3.05
N LEU A 199 -6.39 5.97 -4.27
CA LEU A 199 -5.19 5.78 -5.08
C LEU A 199 -4.60 7.12 -5.55
N TYR A 200 -3.27 7.20 -5.49
CA TYR A 200 -2.46 8.20 -6.18
C TYR A 200 -1.42 7.53 -7.04
N LEU A 201 -1.56 7.73 -8.35
CA LEU A 201 -0.83 7.01 -9.38
C LEU A 201 -0.14 8.05 -10.26
N ASN A 202 1.18 8.07 -10.24
CA ASN A 202 1.96 9.11 -10.94
C ASN A 202 2.39 8.66 -12.35
N SER A 203 2.37 7.34 -12.62
CA SER A 203 2.64 6.76 -13.94
C SER A 203 1.36 6.45 -14.72
N ASP A 204 1.45 6.46 -16.05
CA ASP A 204 0.29 6.23 -16.94
C ASP A 204 0.01 4.73 -17.20
N ASN A 205 0.88 3.81 -16.76
CA ASN A 205 0.80 2.39 -17.10
C ASN A 205 0.06 1.55 -16.04
N TRP A 206 -1.21 1.89 -15.79
CA TRP A 206 -2.11 1.18 -14.87
C TRP A 206 -3.30 0.56 -15.59
N LEU A 207 -3.52 -0.73 -15.32
CA LEU A 207 -4.73 -1.46 -15.71
C LEU A 207 -5.58 -1.75 -14.47
N ILE A 208 -6.65 -0.98 -14.29
CA ILE A 208 -7.60 -1.14 -13.19
C ILE A 208 -8.94 -1.58 -13.76
N HIS A 209 -9.41 -2.76 -13.36
CA HIS A 209 -10.66 -3.32 -13.88
C HIS A 209 -11.36 -4.22 -12.86
N ASN A 210 -12.65 -4.47 -13.07
CA ASN A 210 -13.50 -5.32 -12.23
C ASN A 210 -13.40 -5.04 -10.73
N SER A 211 -13.13 -3.79 -10.37
CA SER A 211 -12.86 -3.37 -8.99
C SER A 211 -13.86 -2.31 -8.54
N THR A 212 -14.12 -2.28 -7.24
CA THR A 212 -15.14 -1.43 -6.62
C THR A 212 -14.49 -0.41 -5.70
N PHE A 213 -14.82 0.87 -5.87
CA PHE A 213 -14.31 1.99 -5.07
C PHE A 213 -15.50 2.75 -4.47
N LEU A 214 -15.58 2.79 -3.13
CA LEU A 214 -16.77 3.25 -2.41
C LEU A 214 -16.40 4.13 -1.21
N ASN A 215 -17.10 5.25 -1.06
CA ASN A 215 -17.04 6.15 0.10
C ASN A 215 -15.61 6.61 0.46
N HIS A 216 -14.80 7.00 -0.52
CA HIS A 216 -13.47 7.56 -0.26
C HIS A 216 -13.53 9.06 -0.01
N THR A 217 -12.55 9.57 0.73
CA THR A 217 -12.44 11.01 1.01
C THR A 217 -11.06 11.51 0.60
N ALA A 218 -11.01 12.64 -0.12
CA ALA A 218 -9.82 13.45 -0.34
C ALA A 218 -10.14 14.89 0.14
N HIS A 219 -9.23 15.53 0.87
CA HIS A 219 -9.52 16.80 1.55
C HIS A 219 -9.29 18.03 0.65
N ASP A 220 -8.30 18.01 -0.25
CA ASP A 220 -8.08 19.05 -1.25
C ASP A 220 -8.53 18.58 -2.65
N SER A 221 -8.95 19.54 -3.49
CA SER A 221 -9.58 19.50 -4.84
C SER A 221 -9.19 18.41 -5.87
N GLY A 222 -8.30 17.47 -5.60
CA GLY A 222 -8.15 16.23 -6.37
C GLY A 222 -9.21 15.25 -5.90
N GLY A 223 -10.15 14.86 -6.76
CA GLY A 223 -11.25 13.94 -6.40
C GLY A 223 -10.78 12.55 -5.94
N HIS A 224 -11.54 11.50 -6.27
CA HIS A 224 -11.15 10.11 -5.95
C HIS A 224 -9.72 9.74 -6.41
N PHE A 225 -9.18 10.48 -7.39
CA PHE A 225 -7.86 10.37 -8.01
C PHE A 225 -7.25 11.76 -8.22
N SER A 226 -5.91 11.86 -8.24
CA SER A 226 -5.18 13.05 -8.69
C SER A 226 -4.24 12.68 -9.85
N ARG A 227 -4.58 13.18 -11.07
CA ARG A 227 -3.94 13.26 -12.44
C ARG A 227 -2.82 12.26 -12.83
N HIS A 228 -2.65 11.70 -14.04
CA HIS A 228 -3.08 11.97 -15.43
C HIS A 228 -3.52 10.64 -16.13
N ASN A 229 -4.32 10.72 -17.21
CA ASN A 229 -4.47 9.75 -18.32
C ASN A 229 -4.47 8.22 -18.04
N SER A 230 -5.01 7.73 -16.92
CA SER A 230 -5.22 6.30 -16.71
C SER A 230 -6.44 5.80 -17.49
N TYR A 231 -6.27 4.73 -18.30
CA TYR A 231 -7.37 4.04 -18.97
C TYR A 231 -8.18 3.25 -17.94
N ILE A 232 -9.24 3.87 -17.40
CA ILE A 232 -10.13 3.29 -16.40
C ILE A 232 -11.35 2.69 -17.09
N GLN A 233 -11.44 1.36 -17.11
CA GLN A 233 -12.62 0.63 -17.60
C GLN A 233 -13.31 -0.14 -16.47
N HIS A 234 -14.65 -0.13 -16.48
CA HIS A 234 -15.50 -0.91 -15.56
C HIS A 234 -15.27 -0.67 -14.06
N ILE A 235 -15.30 0.58 -13.61
CA ILE A 235 -15.47 0.92 -12.19
C ILE A 235 -16.95 1.21 -11.91
N LEU A 236 -17.54 0.48 -10.96
CA LEU A 236 -18.83 0.85 -10.37
C LEU A 236 -18.59 1.97 -9.35
N TYR A 237 -18.89 3.21 -9.75
CA TYR A 237 -18.87 4.36 -8.84
C TYR A 237 -20.21 4.49 -8.12
N ILE A 238 -20.22 4.28 -6.80
CA ILE A 238 -21.31 4.75 -5.93
C ILE A 238 -20.67 5.67 -4.89
N SER A 239 -20.62 6.97 -5.22
CA SER A 239 -20.36 8.03 -4.27
C SER A 239 -21.69 8.72 -3.98
N MET A 240 -22.20 8.58 -2.76
CA MET A 240 -23.12 9.57 -2.23
C MET A 240 -22.27 10.71 -1.66
N TYR A 241 -22.52 11.91 -2.19
CA TYR A 241 -22.01 13.23 -1.77
C TYR A 241 -20.67 13.72 -2.35
N THR A 242 -20.77 14.45 -3.47
CA THR A 242 -20.47 15.90 -3.55
C THR A 242 -21.26 16.54 -4.71
N HIS A 243 -22.50 16.99 -4.42
CA HIS A 243 -23.16 18.21 -4.94
C HIS A 243 -24.67 18.19 -4.63
N VAL A 244 -25.05 18.35 -3.36
CA VAL A 244 -26.44 18.75 -3.02
C VAL A 244 -26.70 20.22 -3.39
N HIS A 245 -25.67 21.04 -3.66
CA HIS A 245 -25.87 22.42 -4.11
C HIS A 245 -26.05 22.63 -5.62
N ALA A 246 -25.79 21.63 -6.48
CA ALA A 246 -25.99 21.78 -7.93
C ALA A 246 -27.38 21.33 -8.42
N PHE A 247 -28.09 20.53 -7.63
CA PHE A 247 -29.44 20.05 -8.00
C PHE A 247 -30.55 21.04 -7.62
N GLU A 248 -30.33 21.92 -6.64
CA GLU A 248 -31.30 22.96 -6.27
C GLU A 248 -31.27 24.18 -7.20
N GLN A 249 -30.12 24.52 -7.80
CA GLN A 249 -30.07 25.61 -8.79
C GLN A 249 -30.66 25.23 -10.15
N LYS A 250 -30.66 23.94 -10.52
CA LYS A 250 -31.31 23.48 -11.75
C LYS A 250 -32.84 23.36 -11.65
N LYS A 251 -33.42 23.27 -10.45
CA LYS A 251 -34.88 23.36 -10.26
C LYS A 251 -35.41 24.79 -10.33
N LYS A 252 -34.61 25.81 -10.00
CA LYS A 252 -35.02 27.22 -10.13
C LYS A 252 -35.00 27.75 -11.58
N ASN A 253 -34.21 27.16 -12.46
CA ASN A 253 -34.15 27.56 -13.89
C ASN A 253 -35.09 26.75 -14.81
N ILE A 254 -36.02 25.96 -14.25
CA ILE A 254 -37.09 25.26 -15.00
C ILE A 254 -38.49 25.77 -14.58
N GLN A 255 -38.56 26.80 -13.72
CA GLN A 255 -39.82 27.43 -13.29
C GLN A 255 -39.85 28.96 -13.52
N THR A 256 -39.24 29.43 -14.60
CA THR A 256 -39.49 30.75 -15.23
C THR A 256 -39.56 30.54 -16.72
#